data_AF-A0A418ZNM1-F1
#
_entry.id   AF-A0A418ZNM1-F1
#
_cell.length_a   1.000
_cell.length_b   1.000
_cell.length_c   1.000
_cell.angle_alpha   90.00
_cell.angle_beta   90.00
_cell.angle_gamma   90.00
#
_symmetry.space_group_name_H-M   'P 1'
#
loop_
_entity.id
_entity.type
_entity.pdbx_description
1 polymer ?
#
loop_
_entity_poly.entity_id
_entity_poly.type
_entity_poly.pdbx_seq_one_letter_code
_entity_poly.pdbx_strand_id
1 'polypeptide(L)' 'MRDHAGRGGAVLLITHDLGAALPVADRVAMIEDGRLTPPCAAAAFAGCGADLPPAARRQWRALPQNAFSDA' A
#
# COMPACT_ATOMS: atom_id res chain seq x y z
N MET A 1 16.11 6.68 3.12
CA MET A 1 15.41 5.45 2.66
C MET A 1 15.86 5.04 1.26
N ARG A 2 15.61 5.85 0.23
CA ARG A 2 16.01 5.51 -1.16
C ARG A 2 17.51 5.35 -1.37
N ASP A 3 18.36 6.17 -0.74
CA ASP A 3 19.83 6.00 -0.83
C ASP A 3 20.29 4.64 -0.26
N HIS A 4 19.73 4.21 0.87
CA HIS A 4 20.05 2.90 1.46
C HIS A 4 19.62 1.75 0.55
N ALA A 5 18.41 1.81 -0.01
CA ALA A 5 17.93 0.83 -0.98
C ALA A 5 18.76 0.81 -2.27
N GLY A 6 19.14 1.98 -2.79
CA GLY A 6 19.97 2.12 -4.00
C GLY A 6 21.39 1.56 -3.85
N ARG A 7 21.88 1.43 -2.61
CA ARG A 7 23.17 0.79 -2.29
C ARG A 7 23.05 -0.72 -2.04
N GLY A 8 21.89 -1.33 -2.34
CA GLY A 8 21.64 -2.76 -2.15
C GLY A 8 21.05 -3.14 -0.78
N GLY A 9 20.68 -2.16 0.05
CA GLY A 9 19.98 -2.40 1.31
C GLY A 9 18.48 -2.68 1.12
N ALA A 10 17.84 -3.20 2.16
CA ALA A 10 16.38 -3.34 2.22
C ALA A 10 15.79 -2.35 3.22
N VAL A 11 14.63 -1.76 2.91
CA VAL A 11 13.90 -0.88 3.81
C VAL A 11 12.54 -1.50 4.13
N LEU A 12 12.27 -1.69 5.42
CA LEU A 12 10.94 -2.00 5.92
C LEU A 12 10.34 -0.75 6.56
N LEU A 13 9.33 -0.18 5.91
CA LEU A 13 8.56 0.94 6.44
C LEU A 13 7.27 0.40 7.07
N ILE A 14 7.06 0.70 8.35
CA ILE A 14 5.80 0.40 9.05
C ILE A 14 5.10 1.73 9.31
N THR A 15 3.91 1.89 8.74
CA THR A 15 3.09 3.09 8.88
C THR A 15 1.62 2.73 8.79
N HIS A 16 0.77 3.55 9.40
CA HIS A 16 -0.68 3.49 9.21
C HIS A 16 -1.15 4.38 8.03
N ASP A 17 -0.28 5.26 7.55
CA ASP A 17 -0.56 6.16 6.43
C ASP A 17 -0.11 5.51 5.12
N LEU A 18 -1.08 4.96 4.39
CA LEU A 18 -0.86 4.38 3.07
C LEU A 18 -0.44 5.44 2.03
N GLY A 19 -0.97 6.66 2.12
CA GLY A 19 -0.63 7.76 1.21
C GLY A 19 0.84 8.17 1.31
N ALA A 20 1.40 8.15 2.52
CA ALA A 20 2.83 8.37 2.74
C ALA A 20 3.71 7.19 2.30
N ALA A 21 3.19 5.96 2.32
CA ALA A 21 3.93 4.77 1.95
C ALA A 21 4.07 4.60 0.42
N LEU A 22 3.00 4.83 -0.33
CA LEU A 22 2.95 4.55 -1.77
C LEU A 22 4.06 5.22 -2.60
N PRO A 23 4.46 6.50 -2.35
CA PRO A 23 5.53 7.14 -3.13
C PRO A 23 6.92 6.53 -2.91
N VAL A 24 7.14 5.78 -1.83
CA VAL A 24 8.47 5.29 -1.45
C VAL A 24 8.60 3.77 -1.44
N ALA A 25 7.49 3.04 -1.50
CA ALA A 25 7.46 1.58 -1.44
C ALA A 25 7.38 0.95 -2.84
N ASP A 26 8.11 -0.14 -3.05
CA ASP A 26 7.93 -0.99 -4.23
C ASP A 26 6.76 -1.97 -4.04
N ARG A 27 6.61 -2.46 -2.81
CA ARG A 27 5.60 -3.44 -2.40
C ARG A 27 4.93 -3.01 -1.11
N VAL A 28 3.64 -3.29 -1.01
CA VAL A 28 2.82 -2.99 0.17
C VAL A 28 2.15 -4.26 0.65
N ALA A 29 2.27 -4.52 1.95
CA ALA A 29 1.47 -5.49 2.69
C ALA A 29 0.77 -4.75 3.83
N MET A 30 -0.37 -5.28 4.26
CA MET A 30 -1.19 -4.68 5.30
C MET A 30 -1.33 -5.64 6.47
N ILE A 31 -1.59 -5.10 7.65
CA ILE A 31 -1.99 -5.91 8.80
C ILE A 31 -3.50 -5.81 8.93
N GLU A 32 -4.20 -6.93 8.78
CA GLU A 32 -5.64 -7.09 8.93
C GLU A 32 -5.88 -8.21 9.94
N ASP A 33 -6.68 -7.96 10.99
CA ASP A 33 -6.98 -8.91 12.06
C ASP A 33 -5.74 -9.59 12.67
N GLY A 34 -4.68 -8.80 12.89
CA GLY A 34 -3.41 -9.28 13.44
C GLY A 34 -2.59 -10.16 12.50
N ARG A 35 -2.94 -10.22 11.21
CA ARG A 35 -2.24 -11.02 10.19
C ARG A 35 -1.73 -10.15 9.06
N LEU A 36 -0.54 -10.49 8.56
CA LEU A 36 0.04 -9.84 7.39
C LEU A 36 -0.62 -10.37 6.11
N THR A 37 -1.11 -9.48 5.26
CA THR A 37 -1.63 -9.83 3.95
C THR A 37 -0.49 -10.15 2.97
N PRO A 38 -0.74 -10.95 1.91
CA PRO A 38 0.23 -11.10 0.83
C PRO A 38 0.61 -9.73 0.23
N PRO A 39 1.90 -9.46 0.00
CA PRO A 39 2.33 -8.19 -0.56
C PRO A 39 1.84 -8.03 -2.01
N CYS A 40 1.45 -6.80 -2.36
CA CYS A 40 1.12 -6.40 -3.72
C CYS A 40 2.03 -5.24 -4.18
N ALA A 41 2.09 -4.99 -5.48
CA ALA A 41 2.87 -3.88 -6.01
C ALA A 41 2.25 -2.54 -5.57
N ALA A 42 3.07 -1.59 -5.13
CA ALA A 42 2.58 -0.25 -4.79
C ALA A 42 1.90 0.43 -6.01
N ALA A 43 2.37 0.12 -7.22
CA ALA A 43 1.78 0.61 -8.47
C ALA A 43 0.34 0.12 -8.72
N ALA A 44 -0.13 -0.94 -8.05
CA ALA A 44 -1.51 -1.42 -8.18
C ALA A 44 -2.53 -0.52 -7.46
N PHE A 45 -2.07 0.37 -6.57
CA PHE A 45 -2.90 1.38 -5.91
C PHE A 45 -3.15 2.57 -6.85
N ALA A 46 -3.92 2.31 -7.90
CA ALA A 46 -4.27 3.29 -8.92
C ALA A 46 -5.74 3.18 -9.31
N GLY A 47 -6.31 4.28 -9.82
CA GLY A 47 -7.70 4.34 -10.26
C GLY A 47 -8.67 3.79 -9.19
N CYS A 48 -9.59 2.91 -9.62
CA CYS A 48 -10.56 2.27 -8.71
C CYS A 48 -10.01 1.06 -7.93
N GLY A 49 -8.71 0.76 -8.04
CA GLY A 49 -8.05 -0.37 -7.37
C GLY A 49 -8.41 -1.73 -7.94
N ALA A 50 -8.69 -1.83 -9.25
CA ALA A 50 -9.15 -3.05 -9.91
C ALA A 50 -8.18 -4.25 -9.76
N ASP A 51 -6.88 -3.96 -9.72
CA ASP A 51 -5.82 -4.97 -9.61
C ASP A 51 -5.41 -5.26 -8.15
N LEU A 52 -6.03 -4.59 -7.17
CA LEU A 52 -5.74 -4.81 -5.76
C LEU A 52 -6.46 -6.06 -5.23
N PRO A 53 -5.82 -6.82 -4.32
CA PRO A 53 -6.51 -7.82 -3.52
C PRO A 53 -7.74 -7.23 -2.79
N PRO A 54 -8.78 -8.02 -2.47
CA PRO A 54 -10.02 -7.50 -1.91
C PRO A 54 -9.85 -6.60 -0.68
N ALA A 55 -8.98 -6.99 0.27
CA ALA A 55 -8.70 -6.19 1.46
C ALA A 55 -8.03 -4.85 1.12
N ALA A 56 -6.97 -4.88 0.30
CA ALA A 56 -6.26 -3.67 -0.11
C ALA A 56 -7.16 -2.72 -0.94
N ARG A 57 -8.07 -3.27 -1.75
CA ARG A 57 -9.05 -2.51 -2.53
C ARG A 57 -10.05 -1.78 -1.65
N ARG A 58 -10.58 -2.45 -0.62
CA ARG A 58 -11.49 -1.82 0.36
C ARG A 58 -10.79 -0.66 1.06
N GLN A 59 -9.57 -0.87 1.56
CA GLN A 59 -8.81 0.21 2.18
C GLN A 59 -8.56 1.36 1.21
N TRP A 60 -8.09 1.07 -0.01
CA TRP A 60 -7.82 2.08 -1.03
C TRP A 60 -9.04 2.96 -1.25
N ARG A 61 -10.20 2.34 -1.50
CA ARG A 61 -11.47 3.04 -1.72
C ARG A 61 -11.93 3.89 -0.52
N ALA A 62 -11.64 3.43 0.70
CA ALA A 62 -11.95 4.15 1.93
C ALA A 62 -11.00 5.33 2.22
N LEU A 63 -9.99 5.61 1.38
CA LEU A 63 -9.13 6.77 1.58
C LEU A 63 -9.79 8.07 1.06
N PRO A 64 -9.48 9.23 1.68
CA PRO A 64 -10.04 10.52 1.28
C PRO A 64 -9.81 10.86 -0.19
N GLN A 65 -8.63 10.52 -0.72
CA GLN A 65 -8.29 10.74 -2.13
C GLN A 65 -9.15 9.95 -3.13
N ASN A 66 -9.90 8.95 -2.65
CA ASN A 66 -10.81 8.14 -3.45
C ASN A 66 -12.28 8.41 -3.11
N ALA A 67 -12.56 9.61 -2.58
CA ALA A 67 -13.88 10.09 -2.19
C ALA A 67 -14.60 9.20 -1.16
N PHE A 68 -13.86 8.37 -0.40
CA PHE A 68 -14.43 7.37 0.50
C PHE A 68 -15.48 6.49 -0.21
N SER A 69 -15.19 6.09 -1.44
CA SER A 69 -16.15 5.35 -2.27
C SER A 69 -16.41 3.94 -1.73
N ASP A 70 -17.49 3.75 -0.97
CA ASP A 70 -18.01 2.43 -0.62
C ASP A 70 -18.64 1.76 -1.86
N ALA A 71 -17.80 1.27 -2.77
CA ALA A 71 -18.24 0.48 -3.93
C ALA A 71 -18.25 -1.01 -3.64
#